data_AF-A0A7X7SCW9-F1
#
_entry.id   AF-A0A7X7SCW9-F1
#
_cell.length_a   1.000
_cell.length_b   1.000
_cell.length_c   1.000
_cell.angle_alpha   90.00
_cell.angle_beta   90.00
_cell.angle_gamma   90.00
#
_symmetry.space_group_name_H-M   'P 1'
#
loop_
_entity.id
_entity.type
_entity.pdbx_description
1 polymer ?
#
loop_
_entity_poly.entity_id
_entity_poly.type
_entity_poly.pdbx_seq_one_letter_code
_entity_poly.pdbx_strand_id
1 'polypeptide(L)'
;MKRDMDLVRLILFEVEKNEKWDEWKDIKIEGYSQEEIYYHIMLLNEAGLIEAKILCDGGKWVPYRLTWNGHEFLDASRNETVWKKVKGIMANKGGSFAFEVVKSLVISVSLEMLKHG
;
A
#
# COMPACT_ATOMS: atom_id res chain seq x y z
N MET A 1 13.95 5.62 6.69
CA MET A 1 13.00 6.51 5.99
C MET A 1 11.65 6.43 6.72
N LYS A 2 10.74 7.40 6.54
CA LYS A 2 9.40 7.32 7.16
C LYS A 2 8.44 6.59 6.23
N ARG A 3 7.51 5.84 6.81
CA ARG A 3 6.46 5.17 6.05
C ARG A 3 5.40 6.17 5.60
N ASP A 4 5.16 6.20 4.30
CA ASP A 4 4.12 6.99 3.63
C ASP A 4 2.98 6.06 3.16
N MET A 5 1.78 6.30 3.69
CA MET A 5 0.60 5.49 3.36
C MET A 5 0.02 5.80 1.98
N ASP A 6 0.23 7.01 1.43
CA ASP A 6 -0.15 7.32 0.07
C ASP A 6 0.74 6.53 -0.91
N LEU A 7 2.05 6.51 -0.69
CA LEU A 7 2.97 5.69 -1.48
C LEU A 7 2.67 4.19 -1.37
N VAL A 8 2.34 3.69 -0.18
CA VAL A 8 1.88 2.29 0.01
C VAL A 8 0.73 1.97 -0.94
N ARG A 9 -0.31 2.81 -0.94
CA ARG A 9 -1.50 2.59 -1.77
C ARG A 9 -1.17 2.66 -3.27
N LEU A 10 -0.33 3.61 -3.67
CA LEU A 10 0.12 3.74 -5.07
C LEU A 10 0.92 2.52 -5.55
N ILE A 11 1.82 1.99 -4.72
CA ILE A 11 2.56 0.76 -5.04
C ILE A 11 1.60 -0.40 -5.21
N LEU A 12 0.63 -0.59 -4.31
CA LEU A 12 -0.34 -1.68 -4.45
C LEU A 12 -1.14 -1.60 -5.76
N PHE A 13 -1.55 -0.39 -6.18
CA PHE A 13 -2.16 -0.19 -7.50
C PHE A 13 -1.21 -0.54 -8.65
N GLU A 14 0.07 -0.20 -8.55
CA GLU A 14 1.05 -0.53 -9.60
C GLU A 14 1.37 -2.02 -9.70
N VAL A 15 1.31 -2.74 -8.57
CA VAL A 15 1.48 -4.19 -8.49
C VAL A 15 0.25 -4.92 -9.04
N GLU A 16 -0.95 -4.43 -8.75
CA GLU A 16 -2.20 -5.01 -9.27
C GLU A 16 -2.26 -5.02 -10.80
N LYS A 17 -1.58 -4.07 -11.46
CA LYS A 17 -1.51 -4.00 -12.93
C LYS A 17 -0.69 -5.13 -13.56
N ASN A 18 0.01 -5.95 -12.79
CA ASN A 18 0.77 -7.07 -13.34
C ASN A 18 -0.19 -8.13 -13.94
N GLU A 19 -0.09 -8.36 -15.25
CA GLU A 19 -0.93 -9.34 -15.96
C GLU A 19 -0.53 -10.80 -15.65
N LYS A 20 0.72 -11.00 -15.22
CA LYS A 20 1.28 -12.31 -14.88
C LYS A 20 1.67 -12.34 -13.40
N TRP A 21 1.36 -13.45 -12.75
CA TRP A 21 1.51 -13.62 -11.30
C TRP A 21 2.96 -13.85 -10.84
N ASP A 22 3.87 -14.20 -11.76
CA ASP A 22 5.27 -14.57 -11.49
C ASP A 22 6.30 -13.60 -12.10
N GLU A 23 5.85 -12.58 -12.82
CA GLU A 23 6.73 -11.55 -13.37
C GLU A 23 6.91 -10.39 -12.39
N TRP A 24 8.17 -10.06 -12.11
CA TRP A 24 8.51 -8.91 -11.29
C TRP A 24 8.48 -7.62 -12.11
N LYS A 25 8.16 -6.50 -11.46
CA LYS A 25 8.10 -5.18 -12.10
C LYS A 25 8.95 -4.17 -11.36
N ASP A 26 9.73 -3.39 -12.09
CA ASP A 26 10.43 -2.22 -11.55
C ASP A 26 9.46 -1.02 -11.57
N ILE A 27 9.00 -0.61 -10.39
CA ILE A 27 7.95 0.42 -10.25
C ILE A 27 8.57 1.81 -10.24
N LYS A 28 7.97 2.72 -11.01
CA LYS A 28 8.26 4.16 -10.99
C LYS A 28 6.96 4.90 -10.70
N ILE A 29 6.99 5.78 -9.69
CA ILE A 29 5.85 6.61 -9.29
C ILE A 29 6.35 8.05 -9.26
N GLU A 30 5.67 8.94 -9.98
CA GLU A 30 6.02 10.36 -10.03
C GLU A 30 5.97 10.99 -8.62
N GLY A 31 6.94 11.85 -8.32
CA GLY A 31 7.05 12.50 -7.01
C GLY A 31 7.79 11.69 -5.94
N TYR A 32 8.18 10.45 -6.22
CA TYR A 32 8.95 9.60 -5.30
C TYR A 32 10.28 9.15 -5.90
N SER A 33 11.33 9.15 -5.09
CA SER A 33 12.62 8.58 -5.46
C SER A 33 12.55 7.06 -5.55
N GLN A 34 13.46 6.45 -6.31
CA GLN A 34 13.56 4.98 -6.38
C GLN A 34 13.91 4.36 -5.03
N GLU A 35 14.72 5.04 -4.20
CA GLU A 35 15.04 4.60 -2.85
C GLU A 35 13.79 4.56 -1.96
N GLU A 36 12.93 5.58 -2.04
CA GLU A 36 11.64 5.58 -1.33
C GLU A 36 10.76 4.42 -1.78
N ILE A 37 10.66 4.19 -3.08
CA ILE A 37 9.85 3.11 -3.63
C ILE A 37 10.37 1.74 -3.17
N TYR A 38 11.67 1.48 -3.29
CA TYR A 38 12.28 0.20 -2.85
C TYR A 38 12.12 -0.03 -1.35
N TYR A 39 12.30 1.02 -0.54
CA TYR A 39 12.05 0.95 0.90
C TYR A 39 10.60 0.57 1.22
N HIS A 40 9.62 1.14 0.50
CA HIS A 40 8.21 0.83 0.74
C HIS A 40 7.82 -0.55 0.19
N ILE A 41 8.40 -1.01 -0.91
CA ILE A 41 8.21 -2.39 -1.40
C ILE A 41 8.72 -3.38 -0.35
N MET A 42 9.90 -3.16 0.23
CA MET A 42 10.42 -3.97 1.34
C MET A 42 9.41 -4.03 2.50
N LEU A 43 8.94 -2.87 2.98
CA LEU A 43 7.96 -2.80 4.07
C LEU A 43 6.64 -3.52 3.74
N LEU A 44 6.16 -3.42 2.50
CA LEU A 44 4.92 -4.07 2.07
C LEU A 44 5.05 -5.59 2.01
N ASN A 45 6.24 -6.08 1.64
CA ASN A 45 6.57 -7.50 1.69
C ASN A 45 6.64 -7.99 3.14
N GLU A 46 7.30 -7.25 4.04
CA GLU A 46 7.34 -7.57 5.47
C GLU A 46 5.95 -7.55 6.12
N ALA A 47 5.06 -6.65 5.68
CA ALA A 47 3.67 -6.59 6.13
C ALA A 47 2.77 -7.67 5.49
N GLY A 48 3.31 -8.49 4.58
CA GLY A 48 2.56 -9.54 3.90
C GLY A 48 1.44 -9.03 3.00
N LEU A 49 1.55 -7.82 2.46
CA LEU A 49 0.59 -7.26 1.47
C LEU A 49 0.99 -7.59 0.03
N ILE A 50 2.28 -7.75 -0.22
CA ILE A 50 2.81 -8.15 -1.52
C ILE A 50 3.82 -9.26 -1.32
N GLU A 51 4.15 -9.94 -2.40
CA GLU A 51 5.38 -10.71 -2.46
C GLU A 51 6.39 -9.99 -3.38
N ALA A 52 7.60 -9.85 -2.85
CA ALA A 52 8.70 -9.14 -3.50
C ALA A 52 10.02 -9.86 -3.27
N LYS A 53 11.00 -9.56 -4.12
CA LYS A 53 12.37 -10.09 -4.00
C LYS A 53 13.40 -8.98 -4.17
N ILE A 54 14.59 -9.24 -3.66
CA ILE A 54 15.77 -8.42 -3.91
C ILE A 54 16.49 -8.94 -5.15
N LEU A 55 16.77 -8.06 -6.13
CA LEU A 55 17.44 -8.45 -7.38
C LEU A 55 18.97 -8.31 -7.34
N CYS A 56 19.52 -7.55 -6.41
CA CYS A 56 20.96 -7.34 -6.26
C CYS A 56 21.32 -6.88 -4.84
N ASP A 57 22.60 -7.00 -4.49
CA ASP A 57 23.16 -6.67 -3.17
C ASP A 57 23.01 -5.19 -2.76
N GLY A 58 22.46 -4.34 -3.64
CA GLY A 58 22.22 -2.91 -3.44
C GLY A 58 20.81 -2.55 -2.93
N GLY A 59 19.99 -3.51 -2.49
CA GLY A 59 18.69 -3.20 -1.88
C GLY A 59 17.56 -2.89 -2.87
N LYS A 60 17.70 -3.31 -4.15
CA LYS A 60 16.63 -3.17 -5.15
C LYS A 60 15.53 -4.20 -4.91
N TRP A 61 14.48 -3.77 -4.20
CA TRP A 61 13.27 -4.54 -3.99
C TRP A 61 12.30 -4.39 -5.17
N VAL A 62 11.86 -5.51 -5.72
CA VAL A 62 10.86 -5.56 -6.80
C VAL A 62 9.68 -6.47 -6.42
N PRO A 63 8.44 -6.00 -6.55
CA PRO A 63 7.26 -6.83 -6.36
C PRO A 63 7.00 -7.71 -7.58
N TYR A 64 6.27 -8.80 -7.37
CA TYR A 64 5.72 -9.61 -8.46
C TYR A 64 4.21 -9.84 -8.33
N ARG A 65 3.64 -9.89 -7.12
CA ARG A 65 2.18 -10.00 -6.93
C ARG A 65 1.68 -9.39 -5.62
N LEU A 66 0.39 -9.11 -5.57
CA LEU A 66 -0.33 -8.89 -4.31
C LEU A 66 -0.53 -10.22 -3.57
N THR A 67 -0.51 -10.19 -2.24
CA THR A 67 -1.07 -11.29 -1.43
C THR A 67 -2.58 -11.12 -1.31
N TRP A 68 -3.26 -12.12 -0.73
CA TRP A 68 -4.67 -11.99 -0.37
C TRP A 68 -4.93 -10.75 0.51
N ASN A 69 -4.10 -10.56 1.55
CA ASN A 69 -4.18 -9.39 2.42
C ASN A 69 -3.93 -8.08 1.67
N GLY A 70 -3.07 -8.11 0.64
CA GLY A 70 -2.85 -7.01 -0.28
C GLY A 70 -4.11 -6.62 -1.04
N HIS A 71 -4.80 -7.59 -1.61
CA HIS A 71 -6.08 -7.37 -2.28
C HIS A 71 -7.13 -6.78 -1.33
N GLU A 72 -7.29 -7.36 -0.13
CA GLU A 72 -8.27 -6.86 0.85
C GLU A 72 -7.99 -5.41 1.26
N PHE A 73 -6.73 -5.08 1.55
CA PHE A 73 -6.37 -3.71 1.90
C PHE A 73 -6.52 -2.75 0.72
N LEU A 74 -6.10 -3.15 -0.48
CA LEU A 74 -6.22 -2.32 -1.68
C LEU A 74 -7.68 -2.03 -1.99
N ASP A 75 -8.55 -3.05 -1.99
CA ASP A 75 -9.98 -2.88 -2.28
C ASP A 75 -10.67 -2.02 -1.23
N ALA A 76 -10.37 -2.24 0.05
CA ALA A 76 -10.91 -1.42 1.12
C ALA A 76 -10.43 0.04 1.03
N SER A 77 -9.22 0.30 0.54
CA SER A 77 -8.68 1.65 0.36
C SER A 77 -8.93 2.24 -1.04
N ARG A 78 -9.50 1.49 -1.99
CA ARG A 78 -9.63 1.90 -3.39
C ARG A 78 -10.52 3.11 -3.60
N ASN A 79 -11.60 3.22 -2.81
CA ASN A 79 -12.54 4.32 -2.95
C ASN A 79 -11.92 5.64 -2.44
N GLU A 80 -11.87 6.66 -3.30
CA GLU A 80 -11.27 7.96 -2.98
C GLU A 80 -11.97 8.68 -1.81
N THR A 81 -13.29 8.53 -1.66
CA THR A 81 -14.04 9.10 -0.53
C THR A 81 -13.62 8.44 0.78
N VAL A 82 -13.52 7.10 0.79
CA VAL A 82 -12.99 6.34 1.94
C VAL A 82 -11.59 6.81 2.26
N TRP A 83 -10.70 6.83 1.26
CA TRP A 83 -9.29 7.18 1.47
C TRP A 83 -9.12 8.59 2.04
N LYS A 84 -9.84 9.58 1.48
CA LYS A 84 -9.83 10.96 1.99
C LYS A 84 -10.31 11.04 3.45
N LYS A 85 -11.37 10.30 3.80
CA LYS A 85 -11.89 10.26 5.18
C LYS A 85 -10.89 9.63 6.15
N VAL A 86 -10.26 8.51 5.77
CA VAL A 86 -9.20 7.86 6.55
C VAL A 86 -8.03 8.84 6.78
N LYS A 87 -7.55 9.49 5.73
CA LYS A 87 -6.47 10.49 5.85
C LYS A 87 -6.86 11.66 6.73
N GLY A 88 -8.10 12.16 6.62
CA GLY A 88 -8.61 13.22 7.49
C GLY A 88 -8.63 12.82 8.97
N ILE A 89 -9.06 11.59 9.28
CA ILE A 89 -9.05 11.06 10.65
C ILE A 89 -7.62 10.99 11.19
N MET A 90 -6.69 10.43 10.41
CA MET A 90 -5.28 10.30 10.81
C MET A 90 -4.63 11.68 11.01
N ALA A 91 -4.87 12.63 10.11
CA ALA A 91 -4.34 13.99 10.20
C ALA A 91 -4.87 14.72 11.46
N ASN A 92 -6.16 14.60 11.76
CA ASN A 92 -6.77 15.23 12.94
C ASN A 92 -6.25 14.67 14.27
N LYS A 93 -5.87 13.39 14.30
CA LYS A 93 -5.31 12.75 15.50
C LYS A 93 -3.81 12.99 15.65
N GLY A 94 -3.11 13.27 14.55
CA GLY A 94 -1.67 13.51 14.51
C GLY A 94 -0.83 12.24 14.69
N GLY A 95 0.44 12.33 14.34
CA GLY A 95 1.41 11.25 14.51
C GLY A 95 1.36 10.16 13.43
N SER A 96 2.12 9.09 13.66
CA SER A 96 2.16 7.90 12.81
C SER A 96 1.47 6.74 13.52
N PHE A 97 0.65 6.00 12.79
CA PHE A 97 -0.11 4.87 13.32
C PHE A 97 0.55 3.55 12.91
N ALA A 98 0.38 2.51 13.73
CA ALA A 98 0.75 1.15 13.35
C ALA A 98 -0.07 0.69 12.14
N PHE A 99 0.47 -0.21 11.29
CA PHE A 99 -0.23 -0.66 10.08
C PHE A 99 -1.60 -1.26 10.37
N GLU A 100 -1.69 -2.16 11.36
CA GLU A 100 -2.96 -2.82 11.74
C GLU A 100 -4.04 -1.82 12.16
N VAL A 101 -3.66 -0.71 12.80
CA VAL A 101 -4.59 0.37 13.15
C VAL A 101 -5.09 1.06 11.89
N VAL A 102 -4.21 1.34 10.91
CA VAL A 102 -4.60 1.93 9.63
C VAL A 102 -5.50 0.98 8.84
N LYS A 103 -5.15 -0.31 8.75
CA LYS A 103 -5.96 -1.35 8.10
C LYS A 103 -7.37 -1.42 8.70
N SER A 104 -7.46 -1.49 10.04
CA SER A 104 -8.75 -1.49 10.74
C SER A 104 -9.58 -0.24 10.48
N LEU A 105 -8.93 0.94 10.44
CA LEU A 105 -9.59 2.20 10.16
C LEU A 105 -10.16 2.24 8.72
N VAL A 106 -9.38 1.81 7.74
CA VAL A 106 -9.83 1.71 6.33
C VAL A 106 -11.06 0.81 6.22
N ILE A 107 -11.03 -0.38 6.83
CA ILE A 107 -12.16 -1.32 6.83
C ILE A 107 -13.39 -0.69 7.49
N SER A 108 -13.23 -0.05 8.66
CA SER A 108 -14.33 0.60 9.37
C SER A 108 -15.01 1.68 8.52
N VAL A 109 -14.24 2.55 7.87
CA VAL A 109 -14.77 3.60 7.01
C VAL A 109 -15.45 3.03 5.77
N SER A 110 -14.91 1.97 5.17
CA SER A 110 -15.55 1.28 4.03
C SER A 110 -16.87 0.63 4.41
N LEU A 111 -16.96 0.01 5.60
CA LEU A 111 -18.21 -0.56 6.10
C LEU A 111 -19.28 0.50 6.37
N GLU A 112 -18.91 1.67 6.87
CA GLU A 112 -19.84 2.79 7.04
C GLU A 112 -20.44 3.24 5.70
N MET A 113 -19.63 3.30 4.64
CA MET A 113 -20.10 3.69 3.31
C MET A 113 -21.15 2.72 2.75
N LEU A 114 -21.01 1.41 3.01
CA LEU A 114 -21.99 0.41 2.59
C LEU A 114 -23.33 0.53 3.33
N LYS A 115 -23.34 1.06 4.54
CA LYS A 115 -24.57 1.23 5.35
C LYS A 115 -25.38 2.46 4.96
N HIS A 116 -24.77 3.40 4.23
CA HIS A 116 -25.35 4.71 3.92
C HIS A 116 -25.44 4.99 2.41
N GLY A 117 -25.27 3.97 1.57
CA GLY A 117 -25.46 4.05 0.11
C GLY A 117 -26.72 3.32 -0.34
#